data_AF-A0A8E2ESU6-F1
#
_entry.id   AF-A0A8E2ESU6-F1
#
_cell.length_a   1.000
_cell.length_b   1.000
_cell.length_c   1.000
_cell.angle_alpha   90.00
_cell.angle_beta   90.00
_cell.angle_gamma   90.00
#
_symmetry.space_group_name_H-M   'P 1'
#
loop_
_entity.id
_entity.type
_entity.pdbx_description
1 polymer ?
#
loop_
_entity_poly.entity_id
_entity_poly.type
_entity_poly.pdbx_seq_one_letter_code
_entity_poly.pdbx_strand_id
1 'polypeptide(L)'
;MALAHNGILRGLNSICLQATHIPREDLDAIRDFLTYCQCWCESMHHHHDAEENVFFPSIELISDVQGIMERNIEQHRAFTPGFDLFQEYSRTCLPEDYDGRKIRSLIDVFAEPLTRHVRQRAYTTSLSAFRKNPNGYG
;
A
#
# COMPACT_ATOMS: atom_id res chain seq x y z
N MET A 1 -6.70 9.01 -6.85
CA MET A 1 -6.64 7.61 -6.37
C MET A 1 -5.92 6.68 -7.33
N ALA A 2 -6.38 6.50 -8.57
CA ALA A 2 -5.73 5.58 -9.52
C ALA A 2 -4.23 5.84 -9.78
N LEU A 3 -3.81 7.11 -9.87
CA LEU A 3 -2.39 7.46 -10.05
C LEU A 3 -1.54 7.12 -8.83
N ALA A 4 -2.00 7.47 -7.62
CA ALA A 4 -1.32 7.15 -6.37
C ALA A 4 -1.13 5.63 -6.23
N HIS A 5 -2.18 4.87 -6.47
CA HIS A 5 -2.14 3.41 -6.53
C HIS A 5 -1.15 2.83 -7.52
N ASN A 6 -1.06 3.45 -8.68
CA ASN A 6 -0.14 3.02 -9.69
C ASN A 6 1.31 3.24 -9.23
N GLY A 7 1.60 4.40 -8.64
CA GLY A 7 2.89 4.69 -8.01
C GLY A 7 3.25 3.67 -6.94
N ILE A 8 2.30 3.36 -6.06
CA ILE A 8 2.44 2.36 -4.99
C ILE A 8 2.85 1.00 -5.55
N LEU A 9 2.07 0.46 -6.50
CA LEU A 9 2.32 -0.87 -7.08
C LEU A 9 3.63 -0.91 -7.88
N ARG A 10 3.95 0.17 -8.61
CA ARG A 10 5.21 0.28 -9.35
C ARG A 10 6.43 0.36 -8.44
N GLY A 11 6.31 1.09 -7.33
CA GLY A 11 7.33 1.12 -6.29
C GLY A 11 7.59 -0.25 -5.69
N LEU A 12 6.52 -0.99 -5.32
CA LEU A 12 6.66 -2.34 -4.79
C LEU A 12 7.29 -3.31 -5.81
N ASN A 13 6.88 -3.23 -7.08
CA ASN A 13 7.47 -4.04 -8.15
C ASN A 13 8.96 -3.73 -8.36
N SER A 14 9.34 -2.45 -8.30
CA SER A 14 10.73 -2.00 -8.36
C SER A 14 11.56 -2.60 -7.21
N ILE A 15 11.06 -2.53 -5.97
CA ILE A 15 11.70 -3.11 -4.79
C ILE A 15 11.88 -4.63 -4.98
N CYS A 16 10.80 -5.35 -5.34
CA CYS A 16 10.85 -6.80 -5.58
C CYS A 16 11.88 -7.18 -6.64
N LEU A 17 11.95 -6.42 -7.72
CA LEU A 17 12.89 -6.66 -8.81
C LEU A 17 14.32 -6.44 -8.30
N GLN A 18 14.62 -5.25 -7.77
CA GLN A 18 15.99 -4.86 -7.44
C GLN A 18 16.56 -5.59 -6.22
N ALA A 19 15.73 -6.10 -5.32
CA ALA A 19 16.17 -6.71 -4.07
C ALA A 19 17.32 -7.71 -4.24
N THR A 20 17.30 -8.55 -5.28
CA THR A 20 18.31 -9.60 -5.52
C THR A 20 19.34 -9.24 -6.60
N HIS A 21 19.34 -8.02 -7.12
CA HIS A 21 20.22 -7.61 -8.22
C HIS A 21 21.32 -6.62 -7.79
N ILE A 22 21.27 -6.13 -6.54
CA ILE A 22 22.32 -5.26 -5.99
C ILE A 22 23.53 -6.14 -5.60
N PRO A 23 24.75 -5.84 -6.07
CA PRO A 23 25.96 -6.55 -5.65
C PRO A 23 26.15 -6.48 -4.13
N ARG A 24 26.60 -7.57 -3.51
CA ARG A 24 26.73 -7.65 -2.05
C ARG A 24 27.85 -6.79 -1.50
N GLU A 25 28.86 -6.55 -2.32
CA GLU A 25 30.01 -5.72 -2.04
C GLU A 25 29.71 -4.21 -2.15
N ASP A 26 28.60 -3.82 -2.79
CA ASP A 26 28.22 -2.42 -2.99
C ASP A 26 27.36 -1.92 -1.82
N LEU A 27 28.02 -1.69 -0.69
CA LEU A 27 27.36 -1.27 0.56
C LEU A 27 26.65 0.08 0.43
N ASP A 28 27.17 0.98 -0.42
CA ASP A 28 26.54 2.28 -0.67
C ASP A 28 25.23 2.10 -1.46
N ALA A 29 25.22 1.29 -2.52
CA ALA A 29 23.99 0.99 -3.26
C ALA A 29 22.96 0.25 -2.40
N ILE A 30 23.40 -0.65 -1.52
CA ILE A 30 22.52 -1.33 -0.56
C ILE A 30 21.89 -0.32 0.41
N ARG A 31 22.69 0.60 0.96
CA ARG A 31 22.19 1.67 1.84
C ARG A 31 21.15 2.51 1.13
N ASP A 32 21.44 2.96 -0.08
CA ASP A 32 20.51 3.77 -0.88
C ASP A 32 19.22 3.00 -1.20
N PHE A 33 19.31 1.69 -1.46
CA PHE A 33 18.15 0.84 -1.66
C PHE A 33 17.28 0.66 -0.40
N LEU A 34 17.90 0.49 0.77
CA LEU A 34 17.19 0.45 2.05
C LEU A 34 16.48 1.79 2.31
N THR A 35 17.13 2.92 2.04
CA THR A 35 16.50 4.25 2.10
C THR A 35 15.33 4.37 1.12
N TYR A 36 15.49 3.88 -0.11
CA TYR A 36 14.39 3.85 -1.08
C TYR A 36 13.18 3.05 -0.56
N CYS A 37 13.42 1.89 0.07
CA CYS A 37 12.36 1.10 0.70
C CYS A 37 11.66 1.88 1.83
N GLN A 38 12.40 2.61 2.65
CA GLN A 38 11.84 3.47 3.70
C GLN A 38 10.96 4.58 3.12
N CYS A 39 11.44 5.31 2.10
CA CYS A 39 10.66 6.36 1.44
C CYS A 39 9.35 5.80 0.82
N TRP A 40 9.39 4.60 0.24
CA TRP A 40 8.19 3.93 -0.23
C TRP A 40 7.22 3.63 0.92
N CYS A 41 7.72 3.16 2.07
CA CYS A 41 6.89 2.90 3.26
C CYS A 41 6.25 4.19 3.80
N GLU A 42 6.99 5.29 3.89
CA GLU A 42 6.46 6.57 4.34
C GLU A 42 5.38 7.10 3.39
N SER A 43 5.61 6.98 2.08
CA SER A 43 4.59 7.34 1.09
C SER A 43 3.32 6.51 1.21
N MET A 44 3.44 5.23 1.55
CA MET A 44 2.31 4.32 1.78
C MET A 44 1.51 4.74 3.02
N HIS A 45 2.17 4.98 4.15
CA HIS A 45 1.53 5.47 5.37
C HIS A 45 0.79 6.78 5.12
N HIS A 46 1.47 7.77 4.52
CA HIS A 46 0.84 9.05 4.20
C HIS A 46 -0.40 8.89 3.30
N HIS A 47 -0.33 8.01 2.30
CA HIS A 47 -1.46 7.71 1.42
C HIS A 47 -2.65 7.09 2.19
N HIS A 48 -2.42 6.13 3.09
CA HIS A 48 -3.50 5.54 3.89
C HIS A 48 -4.08 6.52 4.91
N ASP A 49 -3.25 7.31 5.58
CA ASP A 49 -3.70 8.31 6.53
C ASP A 49 -4.57 9.36 5.84
N ALA A 50 -4.20 9.80 4.64
CA ALA A 50 -5.04 10.70 3.85
C ALA A 50 -6.36 10.04 3.45
N GLU A 51 -6.37 8.72 3.23
CA GLU A 51 -7.59 7.99 2.91
C GLU A 51 -8.53 7.89 4.09
N GLU A 52 -8.07 7.41 5.24
CA GLU A 52 -8.92 7.19 6.41
C GLU A 52 -9.37 8.49 7.07
N ASN A 53 -8.50 9.52 7.11
CA ASN A 53 -8.82 10.77 7.82
C ASN A 53 -9.55 11.80 6.96
N VAL A 54 -9.48 11.69 5.63
CA VAL A 54 -10.03 12.72 4.72
C VAL A 54 -10.90 12.12 3.63
N PHE A 55 -10.35 11.20 2.83
CA PHE A 55 -11.04 10.73 1.62
C PHE A 55 -12.27 9.86 1.93
N PHE A 56 -12.14 8.85 2.80
CA PHE A 56 -13.24 7.95 3.16
C PHE A 56 -14.41 8.69 3.85
N PRO A 57 -14.18 9.58 4.83
CA PRO A 57 -15.25 10.41 5.39
C PRO A 57 -15.94 11.28 4.34
N SER A 58 -15.18 11.83 3.37
CA SER A 58 -15.74 12.64 2.29
C SER A 58 -16.64 11.82 1.37
N ILE A 59 -16.29 10.56 1.08
CA ILE A 59 -17.13 9.65 0.28
C ILE A 59 -18.44 9.33 1.00
N GLU A 60 -18.39 9.05 2.30
CA GLU A 60 -19.60 8.79 3.10
C GLU A 60 -20.53 10.00 3.12
N LEU A 61 -19.97 11.21 3.30
CA LEU A 61 -20.75 12.45 3.27
C LEU A 61 -21.41 12.72 1.91
N ILE A 62 -20.68 12.55 0.81
CA ILE A 62 -21.19 12.84 -0.54
C ILE A 62 -22.22 11.80 -1.00
N SER A 63 -22.04 10.54 -0.57
CA SER A 63 -22.94 9.45 -0.95
C SER A 63 -24.16 9.29 -0.05
N ASP A 64 -24.13 9.90 1.15
CA ASP A 64 -25.13 9.71 2.22
C ASP A 64 -25.29 8.24 2.63
N VAL A 65 -24.21 7.46 2.55
CA VAL A 65 -24.17 6.04 2.96
C VAL A 65 -23.09 5.86 4.01
N GLN A 66 -23.51 5.78 5.28
CA GLN A 66 -22.63 5.51 6.41
C GLN A 66 -21.97 4.13 6.28
N GLY A 67 -20.67 4.06 6.58
CA GLY A 67 -19.90 2.81 6.57
C GLY A 67 -19.62 2.22 5.18
N ILE A 68 -19.89 2.94 4.09
CA ILE A 68 -19.61 2.45 2.72
C ILE A 68 -18.11 2.15 2.51
N MET A 69 -17.24 2.76 3.32
CA MET A 69 -15.79 2.59 3.26
C MET A 69 -15.20 1.70 4.36
N GLU A 70 -16.02 1.10 5.24
CA GLU A 70 -15.53 0.30 6.38
C GLU A 70 -14.71 -0.91 5.94
N ARG A 71 -15.15 -1.58 4.87
CA ARG A 71 -14.39 -2.68 4.23
C ARG A 71 -13.00 -2.23 3.76
N ASN A 72 -12.85 -0.98 3.31
CA ASN A 72 -11.55 -0.46 2.86
C ASN A 72 -10.58 -0.28 4.03
N ILE A 73 -11.09 0.13 5.19
CA ILE A 73 -10.34 0.24 6.45
C ILE A 73 -9.93 -1.16 6.94
N GLU A 74 -10.83 -2.13 6.94
CA GLU A 74 -10.50 -3.53 7.27
C GLU A 74 -9.39 -4.09 6.36
N GLN A 75 -9.41 -3.72 5.08
CA GLN A 75 -8.38 -4.12 4.14
C GLN A 75 -7.03 -3.47 4.39
N HIS A 76 -6.98 -2.23 4.88
CA HIS A 76 -5.73 -1.65 5.37
C HIS A 76 -5.17 -2.49 6.52
N ARG A 77 -5.99 -2.73 7.54
CA ARG A 77 -5.62 -3.54 8.73
C ARG A 77 -5.11 -4.93 8.35
N ALA A 78 -5.63 -5.52 7.28
CA ALA A 78 -5.24 -6.86 6.84
C ALA A 78 -3.78 -6.98 6.35
N PHE A 79 -3.20 -5.92 5.78
CA PHE A 79 -1.79 -5.95 5.32
C PHE A 79 -0.83 -5.23 6.27
N THR A 80 -1.31 -4.34 7.14
CA THR A 80 -0.49 -3.53 8.05
C THR A 80 0.56 -4.36 8.82
N PRO A 81 0.23 -5.49 9.47
CA PRO A 81 1.23 -6.23 10.25
C PRO A 81 2.41 -6.72 9.41
N GLY A 82 2.17 -7.21 8.19
CA GLY A 82 3.24 -7.66 7.30
C GLY A 82 4.04 -6.48 6.72
N PHE A 83 3.36 -5.38 6.45
CA PHE A 83 3.97 -4.14 5.99
C PHE A 83 4.91 -3.53 7.06
N ASP A 84 4.50 -3.53 8.33
CA ASP A 84 5.31 -3.03 9.44
C ASP A 84 6.61 -3.84 9.62
N LEU A 85 6.56 -5.16 9.41
CA LEU A 85 7.76 -6.01 9.43
C LEU A 85 8.74 -5.65 8.31
N PHE A 86 8.24 -5.32 7.12
CA PHE A 86 9.06 -4.87 6.01
C PHE A 86 9.65 -3.49 6.26
N GLN A 87 8.87 -2.55 6.79
CA GLN A 87 9.33 -1.22 7.15
C GLN A 87 10.42 -1.28 8.21
N GLU A 88 10.22 -2.10 9.25
CA GLU A 88 11.20 -2.24 10.32
C GLU A 88 12.52 -2.80 9.80
N TYR A 89 12.48 -3.86 8.99
CA TYR A 89 13.69 -4.39 8.37
C TYR A 89 14.39 -3.33 7.51
N SER A 90 13.64 -2.58 6.69
CA SER A 90 14.21 -1.52 5.85
C SER A 90 14.87 -0.41 6.66
N ARG A 91 14.39 -0.16 7.89
CA ARG A 91 14.89 0.86 8.81
C ARG A 91 16.11 0.42 9.61
N THR A 92 16.13 -0.84 10.06
CA THR A 92 17.13 -1.33 11.01
C THR A 92 18.20 -2.21 10.40
N CYS A 93 18.01 -2.72 9.18
CA CYS A 93 19.01 -3.53 8.50
C CYS A 93 20.25 -2.68 8.21
N LEU A 94 21.42 -3.17 8.63
CA LEU A 94 22.69 -2.62 8.22
C LEU A 94 23.02 -3.10 6.79
N PRO A 95 23.73 -2.31 5.96
CA PRO A 95 24.09 -2.73 4.61
C PRO A 95 24.83 -4.06 4.56
N GLU A 96 25.65 -4.37 5.57
CA GLU A 96 26.44 -5.60 5.65
C GLU A 96 25.59 -6.85 5.91
N ASP A 97 24.42 -6.67 6.53
CA ASP A 97 23.47 -7.73 6.88
C ASP A 97 22.37 -7.92 5.82
N TYR A 98 22.43 -7.16 4.73
CA TYR A 98 21.41 -7.14 3.71
C TYR A 98 21.24 -8.49 3.01
N ASP A 99 19.99 -8.98 2.96
CA ASP A 99 19.60 -10.12 2.13
C ASP A 99 18.38 -9.76 1.28
N GLY A 100 18.60 -9.63 -0.03
CA GLY A 100 17.52 -9.42 -1.00
C GLY A 100 16.42 -10.47 -0.97
N ARG A 101 16.72 -11.71 -0.58
CA ARG A 101 15.68 -12.75 -0.41
C ARG A 101 14.83 -12.49 0.82
N LYS A 102 15.41 -11.92 1.88
CA LYS A 102 14.67 -11.49 3.07
C LYS A 102 13.67 -10.39 2.71
N ILE A 103 14.08 -9.38 1.94
CA ILE A 103 13.17 -8.34 1.40
C ILE A 103 11.98 -8.97 0.67
N ARG A 104 12.22 -9.87 -0.28
CA ARG A 104 11.13 -10.55 -1.01
C ARG A 104 10.20 -11.32 -0.09
N SER A 105 10.76 -12.10 0.85
CA SER A 105 9.95 -12.88 1.79
C SER A 105 9.08 -12.00 2.70
N LEU A 106 9.55 -10.80 3.06
CA LEU A 106 8.76 -9.83 3.83
C LEU A 106 7.63 -9.26 2.98
N ILE A 107 7.90 -8.97 1.71
CA ILE A 107 6.87 -8.49 0.76
C ILE A 107 5.78 -9.55 0.53
N ASP A 108 6.15 -10.82 0.42
CA ASP A 108 5.19 -11.91 0.23
C ASP A 108 4.13 -11.99 1.35
N VAL A 109 4.46 -11.53 2.56
CA VAL A 109 3.53 -11.51 3.71
C VAL A 109 2.36 -10.54 3.49
N PHE A 110 2.56 -9.43 2.78
CA PHE A 110 1.57 -8.37 2.66
C PHE A 110 1.16 -8.01 1.21
N ALA A 111 1.87 -8.52 0.20
CA ALA A 111 1.64 -8.16 -1.20
C ALA A 111 0.24 -8.54 -1.71
N GLU A 112 -0.25 -9.72 -1.35
CA GLU A 112 -1.59 -10.19 -1.72
C GLU A 112 -2.69 -9.32 -1.12
N PRO A 113 -2.77 -9.10 0.21
CA PRO A 113 -3.81 -8.27 0.79
C PRO A 113 -3.72 -6.81 0.34
N LEU A 114 -2.52 -6.25 0.14
CA LEU A 114 -2.33 -4.91 -0.43
C LEU A 114 -2.88 -4.82 -1.86
N THR A 115 -2.51 -5.75 -2.73
CA THR A 115 -2.95 -5.75 -4.13
C THR A 115 -4.47 -5.90 -4.23
N ARG A 116 -5.06 -6.72 -3.36
CA ARG A 116 -6.52 -6.87 -3.25
C ARG A 116 -7.19 -5.58 -2.81
N HIS A 117 -6.66 -4.89 -1.78
CA HIS A 117 -7.15 -3.57 -1.35
C HIS A 117 -7.18 -2.59 -2.52
N VAL A 118 -6.03 -2.44 -3.20
CA VAL A 118 -5.86 -1.47 -4.29
C VAL A 118 -6.89 -1.68 -5.40
N ARG A 119 -7.10 -2.93 -5.83
CA ARG A 119 -8.07 -3.29 -6.87
C ARG A 119 -9.52 -3.05 -6.43
N GLN A 120 -9.86 -3.46 -5.20
CA GLN A 120 -11.25 -3.41 -4.73
C GLN A 120 -11.69 -2.00 -4.38
N ARG A 121 -10.80 -1.14 -3.88
CA ARG A 121 -11.13 0.28 -3.68
C ARG A 121 -11.58 0.96 -4.96
N ALA A 122 -10.87 0.73 -6.07
CA ALA A 122 -11.24 1.33 -7.35
C ALA A 122 -12.67 0.96 -7.77
N TYR A 123 -13.15 -0.23 -7.40
CA TYR A 123 -14.52 -0.66 -7.62
C TYR A 123 -15.50 0.04 -6.67
N THR A 124 -15.24 0.08 -5.36
CA THR A 124 -16.11 0.75 -4.37
C THR A 124 -16.31 2.23 -4.68
N THR A 125 -15.30 2.92 -5.20
CA THR A 125 -15.40 4.35 -5.54
C THR A 125 -15.85 4.63 -6.97
N SER A 126 -16.23 3.60 -7.73
CA SER A 126 -16.72 3.75 -9.10
C SER A 126 -18.18 4.22 -9.13
N LEU A 127 -18.59 4.93 -10.20
CA LEU A 127 -19.98 5.34 -10.42
C LEU A 127 -20.98 4.17 -10.37
N SER A 128 -20.54 2.94 -10.68
CA SER A 128 -21.36 1.74 -10.53
C SER A 128 -21.70 1.39 -9.08
N ALA A 129 -20.84 1.72 -8.12
CA ALA A 129 -21.11 1.47 -6.70
C ALA A 129 -22.22 2.39 -6.17
N PHE A 130 -22.34 3.60 -6.71
CA PHE A 130 -23.38 4.57 -6.37
C PHE A 130 -24.68 4.41 -7.18
N ARG A 131 -24.72 3.46 -8.13
CA ARG A 131 -25.96 3.08 -8.83
C ARG A 131 -26.83 2.17 -7.96
N LYS A 132 -27.34 2.71 -6.86
CA LYS A 132 -28.53 2.18 -6.18
C LYS A 132 -29.53 3.31 -5.94
N ASN A 133 -30.20 3.78 -6.99
CA ASN A 133 -31.66 3.94 -7.01
C ASN A 133 -32.18 4.30 -8.43
N PRO A 134 -32.74 3.36 -9.22
CA PRO A 134 -33.51 3.70 -10.41
C PRO A 134 -34.94 4.21 -10.10
N ASN A 135 -35.41 4.07 -8.85
CA ASN A 135 -36.81 4.27 -8.49
C ASN A 135 -36.99 5.27 -7.33
N GLY A 136 -36.38 6.46 -7.44
CA GLY A 136 -36.66 7.58 -6.54
C GLY A 136 -38.04 8.21 -6.80
N TYR A 137 -39.12 7.48 -6.46
CA TYR A 137 -40.43 8.02 -6.11
C TYR A 137 -40.96 7.20 -4.93
N GLY A 138 -41.21 7.88 -3.81
CA GLY A 138 -41.76 7.31 -2.57
C GLY A 138 -41.32 8.11 -1.36
#